data_AF-A0A3A6NPI8-F1
#
_entry.id   AF-A0A3A6NPI8-F1
#
_cell.length_a   1.000
_cell.length_b   1.000
_cell.length_c   1.000
_cell.angle_alpha   90.00
_cell.angle_beta   90.00
_cell.angle_gamma   90.00
#
_symmetry.space_group_name_H-M   'P 1'
#
loop_
_entity.id
_entity.type
_entity.pdbx_description
1 polymer ?
#
loop_
_entity_poly.entity_id
_entity_poly.type
_entity_poly.pdbx_seq_one_letter_code
_entity_poly.pdbx_strand_id
1 'polypeptide(L)'
;MIYKRDPLPAWQGVAGLEVLASPISFLARAMEGDPSQLVVFLEWSSEQERSTLLELCTVLRRSLATRSVPLGCLLHERHREVLASLRQAAVRWVSFPAADQPLLSTLLLAPDSGSEAWLRVDEALQEMCPHLNYLPVEGGREMCVCGAYRNRMVLGRQTLRNLCQESEHLNCPYFLDPHQPAAAARRDTY
;
A
#
# COMPACT_ATOMS: atom_id res chain seq x y z
N MET A 1 16.22 -7.86 -5.40
CA MET A 1 16.80 -6.85 -4.50
C MET A 1 15.68 -6.16 -3.73
N ILE A 2 15.91 -5.84 -2.46
CA ILE A 2 14.89 -5.36 -1.53
C ILE A 2 15.35 -4.09 -0.82
N TYR A 3 14.48 -3.09 -0.75
CA TYR A 3 14.61 -2.00 0.19
C TYR A 3 13.76 -2.28 1.44
N LYS A 4 14.40 -2.29 2.62
CA LYS A 4 13.73 -2.30 3.92
C LYS A 4 14.59 -1.57 4.94
N ARG A 5 14.05 -0.51 5.55
CA ARG A 5 14.77 0.36 6.51
C ARG A 5 15.40 -0.44 7.65
N ASP A 6 14.60 -1.30 8.28
CA ASP A 6 15.00 -2.13 9.42
C ASP A 6 14.94 -3.61 9.01
N PRO A 7 15.96 -4.14 8.30
CA PRO A 7 15.92 -5.48 7.76
C PRO A 7 15.93 -6.54 8.87
N LEU A 8 15.12 -7.58 8.72
CA LEU A 8 15.09 -8.68 9.68
C LEU A 8 16.41 -9.46 9.61
N PRO A 9 17.01 -9.84 10.76
CA PRO A 9 18.25 -10.63 10.78
C PRO A 9 18.16 -11.92 9.96
N ALA A 10 16.98 -12.54 9.94
CA ALA A 10 16.71 -13.77 9.20
C ALA A 10 16.83 -13.63 7.67
N TRP A 11 16.90 -12.41 7.12
CA TRP A 11 17.05 -12.18 5.68
C TRP A 11 18.51 -11.99 5.27
N GLN A 12 19.42 -11.86 6.24
CA GLN A 12 20.84 -11.72 5.95
C GLN A 12 21.42 -13.06 5.50
N GLY A 13 22.12 -13.06 4.37
CA GLY A 13 22.79 -14.25 3.84
C GLY A 13 21.88 -15.24 3.08
N VAL A 14 20.60 -14.89 2.86
CA VAL A 14 19.74 -15.68 1.97
C VAL A 14 20.27 -15.54 0.54
N ALA A 15 20.62 -16.66 -0.09
CA ALA A 15 21.18 -16.67 -1.44
C ALA A 15 20.21 -16.01 -2.44
N GLY A 16 20.72 -15.09 -3.28
CA GLY A 16 19.91 -14.35 -4.24
C GLY A 16 19.11 -13.18 -3.64
N LEU A 17 19.19 -12.95 -2.33
CA LEU A 17 18.52 -11.85 -1.65
C LEU A 17 19.53 -10.75 -1.26
N GLU A 18 19.44 -9.60 -1.91
CA GLU A 18 20.17 -8.40 -1.52
C GLU A 18 19.20 -7.42 -0.85
N VAL A 19 19.45 -7.10 0.42
CA VAL A 19 18.60 -6.21 1.23
C VAL A 19 19.37 -4.95 1.60
N LEU A 20 18.80 -3.79 1.30
CA LEU A 20 19.41 -2.47 1.50
C LEU A 20 18.53 -1.62 2.41
N ALA A 21 19.17 -1.01 3.43
CA ALA A 21 18.49 -0.22 4.45
C ALA A 21 18.28 1.25 4.08
N SER A 22 18.97 1.74 3.05
CA SER A 22 18.91 3.12 2.60
C SER A 22 18.24 3.23 1.22
N PRO A 23 17.28 4.15 1.03
CA PRO A 23 16.68 4.43 -0.28
C PRO A 23 17.72 4.77 -1.35
N ILE A 24 18.75 5.53 -0.96
CA ILE A 24 19.81 6.00 -1.86
C ILE A 24 20.69 4.83 -2.28
N SER A 25 21.13 3.99 -1.33
CA SER A 25 21.94 2.82 -1.65
C SER A 25 21.15 1.80 -2.49
N PHE A 26 19.85 1.63 -2.20
CA PHE A 26 18.96 0.82 -3.02
C PHE A 26 18.86 1.34 -4.44
N LEU A 27 18.64 2.64 -4.62
CA LEU A 27 18.57 3.25 -5.94
C LEU A 27 19.90 3.10 -6.71
N ALA A 28 21.02 3.46 -6.09
CA ALA A 28 22.34 3.36 -6.72
C ALA A 28 22.62 1.91 -7.16
N ARG A 29 22.34 0.94 -6.28
CA ARG A 29 22.52 -0.48 -6.60
C ARG A 29 21.57 -0.96 -7.69
N ALA A 30 20.32 -0.49 -7.69
CA ALA A 30 19.34 -0.81 -8.74
C ALA A 30 19.79 -0.30 -10.12
N MET A 31 20.49 0.85 -10.16
CA MET A 31 20.95 1.46 -11.40
C MET A 31 22.23 0.85 -11.94
N GLU A 32 23.10 0.34 -11.06
CA GLU A 32 24.38 -0.29 -11.44
C GLU A 32 24.26 -1.79 -11.70
N GLY A 33 23.33 -2.46 -11.03
CA GLY A 33 23.13 -3.90 -11.13
C GLY A 33 22.18 -4.31 -12.25
N ASP A 34 22.01 -5.62 -12.38
CA ASP A 34 20.95 -6.24 -13.18
C ASP A 34 20.04 -7.08 -12.26
N PRO A 35 19.26 -6.43 -11.37
CA PRO A 35 18.38 -7.15 -10.47
C PRO A 35 17.24 -7.80 -11.25
N SER A 36 16.98 -9.08 -10.97
CA SER A 36 15.81 -9.78 -11.56
C SER A 36 14.48 -9.18 -11.11
N GLN A 37 14.45 -8.55 -9.93
CA GLN A 37 13.29 -7.87 -9.38
C GLN A 37 13.68 -6.85 -8.32
N LEU A 38 12.82 -5.85 -8.14
CA LEU A 38 12.88 -4.80 -7.14
C LEU A 38 11.68 -4.94 -6.20
N VAL A 39 11.92 -4.88 -4.91
CA VAL A 39 10.85 -4.83 -3.91
C VAL A 39 11.12 -3.70 -2.93
N VAL A 40 10.11 -2.86 -2.69
CA VAL A 40 10.18 -1.73 -1.76
C VAL A 40 9.19 -1.95 -0.64
N PHE A 41 9.69 -2.08 0.60
CA PHE A 41 8.83 -2.02 1.78
C PHE A 41 8.43 -0.58 2.05
N LEU A 42 7.13 -0.32 2.01
CA LEU A 42 6.55 0.97 2.34
C LEU A 42 6.13 0.95 3.80
N GLU A 43 7.09 1.25 4.67
CA GLU A 43 6.90 1.46 6.10
C GLU A 43 7.33 2.90 6.40
N TRP A 44 6.43 3.70 6.96
CA TRP A 44 6.70 5.11 7.25
C TRP A 44 6.17 5.50 8.63
N SER A 45 6.86 6.44 9.27
CA SER A 45 6.42 7.09 10.52
C SER A 45 6.08 8.56 10.34
N SER A 46 6.24 9.11 9.14
CA SER A 46 5.93 10.50 8.81
C SER A 46 5.48 10.67 7.37
N GLU A 47 4.78 11.76 7.08
CA GLU A 47 4.37 12.14 5.73
C GLU A 47 5.59 12.37 4.80
N GLN A 48 6.66 12.95 5.33
CA GLN A 48 7.90 13.17 4.57
C GLN A 48 8.55 11.85 4.15
N GLU A 49 8.56 10.85 5.04
CA GLU A 49 9.08 9.52 4.73
C GLU A 49 8.20 8.82 3.68
N ARG A 50 6.88 8.87 3.84
CA ARG A 50 5.92 8.37 2.84
C ARG A 50 6.19 8.98 1.46
N SER A 51 6.33 10.31 1.40
CA SER A 51 6.61 11.04 0.16
C SER A 51 7.95 10.59 -0.46
N THR A 52 8.99 10.44 0.35
CA THR A 52 10.31 9.98 -0.10
C THR A 52 10.27 8.57 -0.70
N LEU A 53 9.52 7.64 -0.09
CA LEU A 53 9.38 6.28 -0.60
C LEU A 53 8.57 6.21 -1.90
N LEU A 54 7.54 7.05 -2.03
CA LEU A 54 6.78 7.19 -3.28
C LEU A 54 7.63 7.80 -4.40
N GLU A 55 8.46 8.78 -4.07
CA GLU A 55 9.41 9.38 -5.01
C GLU A 55 10.46 8.36 -5.47
N LEU A 56 10.99 7.53 -4.55
CA LEU A 56 11.88 6.43 -4.90
C LEU A 56 11.24 5.51 -5.95
N CYS A 57 9.99 5.11 -5.76
CA CYS A 57 9.27 4.26 -6.72
C CYS A 57 9.13 4.96 -8.09
N THR A 58 8.85 6.26 -8.08
CA THR A 58 8.73 7.08 -9.30
C THR A 58 10.06 7.14 -10.05
N VAL A 59 11.17 7.38 -9.35
CA VAL A 59 12.51 7.44 -9.95
C VAL A 59 12.89 6.08 -10.55
N LEU A 60 12.66 4.99 -9.85
CA LEU A 60 12.91 3.63 -10.36
C LEU A 60 12.12 3.34 -11.63
N ARG A 61 10.89 3.83 -11.74
CA ARG A 61 10.05 3.61 -12.92
C ARG A 61 10.39 4.52 -14.10
N ARG A 62 10.96 5.69 -13.84
CA ARG A 62 11.41 6.64 -14.89
C ARG A 62 12.80 6.34 -15.43
N SER A 63 13.67 5.71 -14.63
CA SER A 63 15.04 5.39 -15.04
C SER A 63 15.09 4.30 -16.11
N LEU A 64 15.89 4.51 -17.16
CA LEU A 64 16.09 3.53 -18.23
C LEU A 64 16.69 2.22 -17.72
N ALA A 65 17.52 2.27 -16.67
CA ALA A 65 18.18 1.11 -16.09
C ALA A 65 17.20 0.16 -15.37
N THR A 66 16.13 0.71 -14.79
CA THR A 66 15.23 -0.05 -13.88
C THR A 66 13.79 -0.15 -14.38
N ARG A 67 13.40 0.61 -15.42
CA ARG A 67 12.00 0.63 -15.91
C ARG A 67 11.47 -0.71 -16.40
N SER A 68 12.32 -1.60 -16.90
CA SER A 68 11.95 -2.95 -17.36
C SER A 68 11.95 -3.98 -16.25
N VAL A 69 12.58 -3.69 -15.11
CA VAL A 69 12.66 -4.62 -13.98
C VAL A 69 11.31 -4.68 -13.26
N PRO A 70 10.79 -5.87 -12.90
CA PRO A 70 9.61 -5.99 -12.05
C PRO A 70 9.81 -5.23 -10.72
N LEU A 71 8.83 -4.42 -10.33
CA LEU A 71 8.83 -3.62 -9.09
C LEU A 71 7.52 -3.93 -8.38
N GLY A 72 7.66 -4.48 -7.19
CA GLY A 72 6.57 -4.67 -6.24
C GLY A 72 6.74 -3.77 -5.03
N CYS A 73 5.63 -3.31 -4.47
CA CYS A 73 5.62 -2.59 -3.19
C CYS A 73 4.91 -3.44 -2.12
N LEU A 74 5.54 -3.57 -0.95
CA LEU A 74 4.96 -4.24 0.20
C LEU A 74 4.42 -3.21 1.17
N LEU A 75 3.13 -3.29 1.48
CA LEU A 75 2.46 -2.41 2.42
C LEU A 75 1.95 -3.23 3.60
N HIS A 76 2.09 -2.70 4.81
CA HIS A 76 1.54 -3.37 6.00
C HIS A 76 0.00 -3.39 6.00
N GLU A 77 -0.61 -2.33 5.47
CA GLU A 77 -2.06 -2.20 5.39
C GLU A 77 -2.49 -1.51 4.08
N ARG A 78 -3.76 -1.70 3.71
CA ARG A 78 -4.36 -1.07 2.54
C ARG A 78 -4.52 0.43 2.77
N HIS A 79 -3.84 1.23 1.96
CA HIS A 79 -3.90 2.69 2.04
C HIS A 79 -4.22 3.29 0.66
N ARG A 80 -5.44 3.82 0.49
CA ARG A 80 -5.95 4.22 -0.84
C ARG A 80 -5.10 5.30 -1.49
N GLU A 81 -4.75 6.36 -0.76
CA GLU A 81 -3.95 7.47 -1.33
C GLU A 81 -2.56 6.98 -1.76
N VAL A 82 -1.89 6.17 -0.95
CA VAL A 82 -0.61 5.54 -1.29
C VAL A 82 -0.75 4.67 -2.54
N LEU A 83 -1.79 3.82 -2.63
CA LEU A 83 -2.04 3.00 -3.83
C LEU A 83 -2.30 3.86 -5.07
N ALA A 84 -3.03 4.96 -4.93
CA ALA A 84 -3.26 5.91 -6.02
C ALA A 84 -1.95 6.56 -6.48
N SER A 85 -1.08 6.96 -5.55
CA SER A 85 0.26 7.49 -5.85
C SER A 85 1.17 6.44 -6.49
N LEU A 86 1.13 5.19 -6.03
CA LEU A 86 1.86 4.08 -6.65
C LEU A 86 1.42 3.83 -8.09
N ARG A 87 0.10 3.89 -8.36
CA ARG A 87 -0.43 3.81 -9.73
C ARG A 87 0.11 4.94 -10.61
N GLN A 88 0.12 6.17 -10.09
CA GLN A 88 0.67 7.34 -10.81
C GLN A 88 2.17 7.20 -11.06
N ALA A 89 2.91 6.56 -10.14
CA ALA A 89 4.31 6.21 -10.29
C ALA A 89 4.55 5.01 -11.24
N ALA A 90 3.50 4.48 -11.90
CA ALA A 90 3.54 3.30 -12.76
C ALA A 90 4.01 2.01 -12.06
N VAL A 91 3.84 1.93 -10.73
CA VAL A 91 3.97 0.67 -10.00
C VAL A 91 2.74 -0.18 -10.28
N ARG A 92 2.97 -1.43 -10.70
CA ARG A 92 1.90 -2.35 -11.10
C ARG A 92 1.47 -3.29 -9.99
N TRP A 93 2.39 -3.65 -9.10
CA TRP A 93 2.21 -4.75 -8.16
C TRP A 93 2.36 -4.29 -6.73
N VAL A 94 1.44 -4.71 -5.89
CA VAL A 94 1.45 -4.50 -4.45
C VAL A 94 1.16 -5.79 -3.72
N SER A 95 1.61 -5.88 -2.49
CA SER A 95 1.30 -7.02 -1.63
C SER A 95 1.05 -6.53 -0.21
N PHE A 96 0.10 -7.18 0.46
CA PHE A 96 -0.35 -6.90 1.82
C PHE A 96 -0.16 -8.16 2.67
N PRO A 97 1.06 -8.44 3.14
CA PRO A 97 1.34 -9.67 3.86
C PRO A 97 0.52 -9.76 5.13
N ALA A 98 -0.17 -10.88 5.31
CA ALA A 98 -0.86 -11.16 6.56
C ALA A 98 0.16 -11.36 7.69
N ALA A 99 -0.23 -11.05 8.93
CA ALA A 99 0.67 -11.12 10.09
C ALA A 99 1.22 -12.55 10.35
N ASP A 100 0.53 -13.57 9.86
CA ASP A 100 0.86 -14.99 9.97
C ASP A 100 1.57 -15.56 8.73
N GLN A 101 1.67 -14.80 7.64
CA GLN A 101 2.37 -15.25 6.43
C GLN A 101 3.87 -14.95 6.48
N PRO A 102 4.74 -15.93 6.14
CA PRO A 102 6.17 -15.70 6.08
C PRO A 102 6.52 -14.72 4.95
N LEU A 103 6.90 -13.48 5.28
CA LEU A 103 7.29 -12.44 4.31
C LEU A 103 8.29 -12.93 3.25
N LEU A 104 9.20 -13.84 3.62
CA LEU A 104 10.22 -14.36 2.71
C LEU A 104 9.62 -15.11 1.52
N SER A 105 8.49 -15.83 1.68
CA SER A 105 7.87 -16.54 0.55
C SER A 105 7.32 -15.57 -0.48
N THR A 106 6.68 -14.48 -0.05
CA THR A 106 6.23 -13.38 -0.93
C THR A 106 7.40 -12.73 -1.68
N LEU A 107 8.52 -12.51 -0.98
CA LEU A 107 9.70 -11.84 -1.55
C LEU A 107 10.42 -12.67 -2.61
N LEU A 108 10.39 -13.99 -2.49
CA LEU A 108 11.00 -14.89 -3.46
C LEU A 108 10.16 -15.05 -4.74
N LEU A 109 8.87 -14.70 -4.69
CA LEU A 109 7.97 -14.73 -5.84
C LEU A 109 8.04 -13.41 -6.59
N ALA A 110 8.30 -13.49 -7.90
CA ALA A 110 8.31 -12.30 -8.75
C ALA A 110 6.92 -11.63 -8.76
N PRO A 111 6.84 -10.29 -8.72
CA PRO A 111 5.56 -9.58 -8.71
C PRO A 111 4.64 -9.92 -9.89
N ASP A 112 5.21 -10.29 -11.04
CA ASP A 112 4.51 -10.65 -12.27
C ASP A 112 4.36 -12.16 -12.48
N SER A 113 4.68 -12.99 -11.47
CA SER A 113 4.59 -14.45 -11.54
C SER A 113 3.17 -15.01 -11.60
N GLY A 114 2.14 -14.17 -11.45
CA GLY A 114 0.74 -14.61 -11.31
C GLY A 114 0.43 -15.24 -9.94
N SER A 115 1.33 -15.09 -8.96
CA SER A 115 1.12 -15.51 -7.58
C SER A 115 0.03 -14.67 -6.90
N GLU A 116 -0.82 -15.31 -6.11
CA GLU A 116 -1.80 -14.65 -5.23
C GLU A 116 -1.16 -13.73 -4.19
N ALA A 117 0.16 -13.88 -3.95
CA ALA A 117 0.89 -13.01 -3.03
C ALA A 117 1.04 -11.57 -3.55
N TRP A 118 0.80 -11.32 -4.85
CA TRP A 118 0.90 -10.02 -5.50
C TRP A 118 -0.42 -9.66 -6.18
N LEU A 119 -0.93 -8.47 -5.88
CA LEU A 119 -2.14 -7.92 -6.47
C LEU A 119 -1.79 -6.76 -7.40
N ARG A 120 -2.55 -6.57 -8.48
CA ARG A 120 -2.36 -5.36 -9.27
C ARG A 120 -2.85 -4.14 -8.48
N VAL A 121 -2.14 -3.02 -8.59
CA VAL A 121 -2.55 -1.78 -7.91
C VAL A 121 -3.97 -1.36 -8.30
N ASP A 122 -4.35 -1.55 -9.56
CA ASP A 122 -5.71 -1.25 -10.03
C ASP A 122 -6.77 -2.14 -9.36
N GLU A 123 -6.50 -3.44 -9.18
CA GLU A 123 -7.39 -4.38 -8.50
C GLU A 123 -7.52 -4.00 -7.02
N ALA A 124 -6.39 -3.71 -6.36
CA ALA A 124 -6.37 -3.22 -4.98
C ALA A 124 -7.21 -1.94 -4.80
N LEU A 125 -7.11 -1.01 -5.75
CA LEU A 125 -7.88 0.25 -5.73
C LEU A 125 -9.37 0.05 -5.99
N GLN A 126 -9.75 -0.94 -6.80
CA GLN A 126 -11.14 -1.29 -7.09
C GLN A 126 -11.83 -1.95 -5.90
N GLU A 127 -11.09 -2.73 -5.10
CA GLU A 127 -11.62 -3.32 -3.86
C GLU A 127 -11.86 -2.27 -2.77
N MET A 128 -11.23 -1.09 -2.84
CA MET A 128 -11.35 -0.06 -1.81
C MET A 128 -12.40 1.00 -2.14
N CYS A 129 -13.12 1.45 -1.12
CA CYS A 129 -14.08 2.55 -1.23
C CYS A 129 -13.41 3.81 -1.78
N PRO A 130 -13.94 4.43 -2.86
CA PRO A 130 -13.36 5.64 -3.43
C PRO A 130 -13.47 6.87 -2.56
N HIS A 131 -14.33 6.84 -1.53
CA HIS A 131 -14.51 7.91 -0.58
C HIS A 131 -13.69 7.73 0.71
N LEU A 132 -12.81 6.73 0.80
CA LEU A 132 -11.92 6.58 1.93
C LEU A 132 -10.84 7.68 1.91
N ASN A 133 -10.83 8.50 2.95
CA ASN A 133 -9.89 9.60 3.14
C ASN A 133 -9.08 9.41 4.43
N TYR A 134 -7.96 10.12 4.52
CA TYR A 134 -7.05 10.08 5.66
C TYR A 134 -6.85 11.49 6.19
N LEU A 135 -7.11 11.71 7.48
CA LEU A 135 -6.84 12.99 8.15
C LEU A 135 -5.63 12.83 9.07
N PRO A 136 -4.64 13.73 9.01
CA PRO A 136 -3.49 13.65 9.88
C PRO A 136 -3.91 13.86 11.35
N VAL A 137 -3.29 13.11 12.24
CA VAL A 137 -3.42 13.18 13.70
C VAL A 137 -2.01 13.34 14.28
N GLU A 138 -1.92 13.83 15.51
CA GLU A 138 -0.64 13.99 16.21
C GLU A 138 0.21 12.71 16.22
N GLY A 139 1.52 12.91 15.99
CA GLY A 139 2.52 11.83 15.98
C GLY A 139 2.57 11.05 14.67
N GLY A 140 2.20 11.66 13.53
CA GLY A 140 2.32 11.03 12.21
C GLY A 140 1.31 9.91 11.95
N ARG A 141 0.29 9.79 12.81
CA ARG A 141 -0.81 8.86 12.65
C ARG A 141 -1.89 9.49 11.78
N GLU A 142 -2.67 8.66 11.10
CA GLU A 142 -3.79 9.13 10.30
C GLU A 142 -5.10 8.53 10.82
N MET A 143 -6.13 9.35 10.84
CA MET A 143 -7.49 8.94 11.11
C MET A 143 -8.19 8.70 9.77
N CYS A 144 -8.61 7.47 9.55
CA CYS A 144 -9.40 7.14 8.37
C CYS A 144 -10.83 7.69 8.53
N VAL A 145 -11.32 8.40 7.52
CA VAL A 145 -12.66 9.01 7.52
C VAL A 145 -13.39 8.74 6.22
N CYS A 146 -14.72 8.70 6.28
CA CYS A 146 -15.56 8.54 5.09
C CYS A 146 -15.88 9.91 4.47
N GLY A 147 -15.34 10.17 3.28
CA GLY A 147 -15.62 11.35 2.45
C GLY A 147 -17.05 11.42 1.94
N ALA A 148 -17.70 10.27 1.74
CA ALA A 148 -19.11 10.18 1.32
C ALA A 148 -20.03 10.85 2.35
N TYR A 149 -19.59 10.88 3.62
CA TYR A 149 -20.25 11.54 4.73
C TYR A 149 -19.49 12.79 5.21
N ARG A 150 -18.96 13.59 4.27
CA ARG A 150 -18.30 14.89 4.54
C ARG A 150 -17.17 14.81 5.57
N ASN A 151 -16.45 13.69 5.64
CA ASN A 151 -15.41 13.42 6.62
C ASN A 151 -15.89 13.50 8.09
N ARG A 152 -17.20 13.43 8.35
CA ARG A 152 -17.78 13.53 9.70
C ARG A 152 -17.95 12.17 10.39
N MET A 153 -17.89 11.09 9.63
CA MET A 153 -18.01 9.74 10.18
C MET A 153 -16.63 9.17 10.43
N VAL A 154 -16.30 9.04 11.71
CA VAL A 154 -15.20 8.18 12.17
C VAL A 154 -15.79 6.78 12.29
N LEU A 155 -15.57 5.94 11.28
CA LEU A 155 -15.89 4.53 11.41
C LEU A 155 -14.89 3.92 12.41
N GLY A 156 -15.38 3.08 13.32
CA GLY A 156 -14.49 2.27 14.14
C GLY A 156 -13.57 1.43 13.24
N ARG A 157 -12.34 1.15 13.69
CA ARG A 157 -11.30 0.47 12.89
C ARG A 157 -11.81 -0.78 12.16
N GLN A 158 -12.61 -1.61 12.85
CA GLN A 158 -13.19 -2.83 12.28
C GLN A 158 -14.20 -2.55 11.16
N THR A 159 -15.13 -1.62 11.41
CA THR A 159 -16.14 -1.21 10.43
C THR A 159 -15.50 -0.57 9.20
N LEU A 160 -14.44 0.22 9.41
CA LEU A 160 -13.70 0.84 8.32
C LEU A 160 -12.98 -0.18 7.45
N ARG A 161 -12.32 -1.17 8.07
CA ARG A 161 -11.65 -2.24 7.34
C ARG A 161 -12.63 -2.97 6.43
N ASN A 162 -13.72 -3.46 7.01
CA ASN A 162 -14.74 -4.21 6.30
C ASN A 162 -15.42 -3.36 5.21
N LEU A 163 -15.95 -2.19 5.56
CA LEU A 163 -16.76 -1.39 4.63
C LEU A 163 -15.96 -0.55 3.64
N CYS A 164 -14.69 -0.23 3.89
CA CYS A 164 -13.97 0.76 3.06
C CYS A 164 -12.62 0.28 2.53
N GLN A 165 -11.96 -0.68 3.19
CA GLN A 165 -10.71 -1.25 2.71
C GLN A 165 -10.91 -2.57 1.94
N GLU A 166 -12.12 -3.11 1.97
CA GLU A 166 -12.53 -4.31 1.25
C GLU A 166 -13.75 -4.03 0.36
N SER A 167 -14.12 -5.02 -0.46
CA SER A 167 -15.16 -4.92 -1.48
C SER A 167 -16.58 -4.72 -0.92
N GLU A 168 -16.78 -4.76 0.40
CA GLU A 168 -18.10 -4.55 1.01
C GLU A 168 -18.62 -3.12 0.84
N HIS A 169 -17.76 -2.17 0.45
CA HIS A 169 -18.19 -0.80 0.14
C HIS A 169 -19.29 -0.76 -0.93
N LEU A 170 -19.36 -1.75 -1.83
CA LEU A 170 -20.40 -1.88 -2.85
C LEU A 170 -21.82 -2.00 -2.24
N ASN A 171 -21.92 -2.46 -0.99
CA ASN A 171 -23.17 -2.56 -0.24
C ASN A 171 -23.32 -1.44 0.80
N CYS A 172 -22.35 -0.53 0.90
CA CYS A 172 -22.38 0.54 1.89
C CYS A 172 -23.43 1.60 1.49
N PRO A 173 -24.42 1.91 2.36
CA PRO A 173 -25.46 2.88 2.03
C PRO A 173 -24.89 4.28 1.76
N TYR A 174 -23.77 4.63 2.42
CA TYR A 174 -23.09 5.91 2.21
C TYR A 174 -22.30 5.98 0.91
N PHE A 175 -21.87 4.83 0.37
CA PHE A 175 -21.24 4.75 -0.95
C PHE A 175 -22.28 4.84 -2.06
N LEU A 176 -23.42 4.17 -1.88
CA LEU A 176 -24.53 4.17 -2.84
C LEU A 176 -25.25 5.52 -2.91
N ASP A 177 -25.36 6.24 -1.78
CA ASP A 177 -25.95 7.59 -1.72
C ASP A 177 -25.10 8.55 -0.87
N PRO A 178 -24.02 9.12 -1.45
CA PRO A 178 -23.17 10.08 -0.76
C PRO A 178 -23.95 11.36 -0.45
N HIS A 179 -23.74 11.91 0.75
CA HIS A 179 -24.34 13.16 1.25
C HIS A 179 -25.77 13.13 1.83
N GLN A 180 -26.40 11.96 2.05
CA GLN A 180 -27.60 11.93 2.89
C GLN A 180 -27.29 12.27 4.36
N PRO A 181 -27.98 13.24 4.99
CA PRO A 181 -27.92 13.42 6.44
C PRO A 181 -28.56 12.20 7.14
N ALA A 182 -28.03 11.79 8.30
CA ALA A 182 -28.41 10.61 9.09
C ALA A 182 -29.87 10.58 9.62
N ALA A 183 -30.87 10.76 8.75
CA ALA A 183 -32.28 10.54 9.06
C ALA A 183 -32.69 9.07 8.92
N ALA A 184 -31.90 8.23 8.24
CA ALA A 184 -32.22 6.82 8.00
C ALA A 184 -31.76 5.84 9.10
N ALA A 185 -30.83 6.24 10.00
CA ALA A 185 -30.27 5.34 11.03
C ALA A 185 -31.05 5.36 12.37
N ARG A 186 -32.24 5.98 12.42
CA ARG A 186 -33.13 6.03 13.61
C ARG A 186 -34.39 5.18 13.48
N ARG A 187 -34.37 4.15 12.64
CA ARG A 187 -35.38 3.09 12.65
C ARG A 187 -34.62 1.78 12.80
N ASP A 188 -34.84 1.14 13.94
CA ASP A 188 -34.46 -0.23 14.31
C ASP A 188 -33.55 -0.32 15.54
N THR A 189 -34.09 0.11 16.68
CA THR A 189 -33.94 -0.64 17.94
C THR A 189 -35.24 -0.49 18.74
N TYR A 190 -35.91 -1.64 18.91
CA TYR A 190 -37.01 -1.87 19.85
C TYR A 190 -36.55 -1.74 21.31
#